data_AF-A0A2D8QPI5-F1
#
_entry.id   AF-A0A2D8QPI5-F1
#
_cell.length_a   1.000
_cell.length_b   1.000
_cell.length_c   1.000
_cell.angle_alpha   90.00
_cell.angle_beta   90.00
_cell.angle_gamma   90.00
#
_symmetry.space_group_name_H-M   'P 1'
#
loop_
_entity.id
_entity.type
_entity.pdbx_description
1 polymer ?
#
loop_
_entity_poly.entity_id
_entity_poly.type
_entity_poly.pdbx_seq_one_letter_code
_entity_poly.pdbx_strand_id
1 'polypeptide(L)'
;MCHQTVCLIARHFEAKGLPTLIIGSALDILDSGQPPRARFVNYPLGFESGRFRDKSDQLGVIRTAIKGFEDIQEPAIQSLDLEWLDGWTMITDRERGKLDHRSPRTLEPQYQTDADRIAAEGKS
;
A
#
# COMPACT_ATOMS: atom_id res chain seq x y z
N MET A 1 -2.27 -5.41 4.62
CA MET A 1 -0.88 -5.00 4.90
C MET A 1 -0.75 -3.52 4.62
N CYS A 2 0.05 -2.76 5.37
CA CYS A 2 0.22 -1.32 5.07
C CYS A 2 1.19 -1.11 3.90
N HIS A 3 1.00 -0.04 3.14
CA HIS A 3 1.81 0.28 1.97
C HIS A 3 3.32 0.40 2.32
N GLN A 4 3.64 1.01 3.45
CA GLN A 4 5.03 1.16 3.92
C GLN A 4 5.72 -0.19 4.12
N THR A 5 5.08 -1.13 4.83
CA THR A 5 5.63 -2.49 5.02
C THR A 5 5.82 -3.22 3.69
N VAL A 6 4.86 -3.11 2.77
CA VAL A 6 4.96 -3.77 1.47
C VAL A 6 6.11 -3.19 0.64
N CYS A 7 6.37 -1.88 0.70
CA CYS A 7 7.54 -1.28 0.04
C CYS A 7 8.86 -1.81 0.57
N LEU A 8 8.99 -1.95 1.90
CA LEU A 8 10.20 -2.51 2.53
C LEU A 8 10.43 -3.98 2.13
N ILE A 9 9.36 -4.79 2.12
CA ILE A 9 9.42 -6.19 1.69
C ILE A 9 9.78 -6.30 0.21
N ALA A 10 9.17 -5.47 -0.64
CA ALA A 10 9.46 -5.44 -2.08
C ALA A 10 10.94 -5.18 -2.34
N ARG A 11 11.51 -4.13 -1.72
CA ARG A 11 12.94 -3.83 -1.80
C ARG A 11 13.82 -4.99 -1.32
N HIS A 12 13.44 -5.66 -0.23
CA HIS A 12 14.18 -6.81 0.27
C HIS A 12 14.20 -7.97 -0.74
N PHE A 13 13.09 -8.23 -1.42
CA PHE A 13 13.00 -9.27 -2.44
C PHE A 13 13.74 -8.91 -3.73
N GLU A 14 13.68 -7.66 -4.20
CA GLU A 14 14.45 -7.21 -5.37
C GLU A 14 15.96 -7.33 -5.15
N ALA A 15 16.43 -6.97 -3.95
CA ALA A 15 17.85 -7.12 -3.58
C ALA A 15 18.34 -8.58 -3.64
N LYS A 16 17.41 -9.55 -3.65
CA LYS A 16 17.66 -10.98 -3.80
C LYS A 16 17.36 -11.51 -5.21
N GLY A 17 17.11 -10.63 -6.17
CA GLY A 17 16.79 -11.00 -7.55
C GLY A 17 15.37 -11.53 -7.77
N LEU A 18 14.45 -11.29 -6.82
CA LEU A 18 13.04 -11.64 -6.98
C LEU A 18 12.25 -10.41 -7.41
N PRO A 19 11.72 -10.38 -8.65
CA PRO A 19 11.03 -9.20 -9.15
C PRO A 19 9.67 -9.02 -8.47
N THR A 20 9.35 -7.78 -8.12
CA THR A 20 8.16 -7.39 -7.36
C THR A 20 7.44 -6.22 -8.03
N LEU A 21 6.12 -6.16 -7.84
CA LEU A 21 5.29 -5.06 -8.30
C LEU A 21 4.23 -4.80 -7.24
N ILE A 22 4.07 -3.54 -6.86
CA ILE A 22 3.02 -3.12 -5.91
C ILE A 22 1.88 -2.47 -6.69
N ILE A 23 0.63 -2.85 -6.39
CA ILE A 23 -0.57 -2.13 -6.83
C ILE A 23 -1.14 -1.47 -5.57
N GLY A 24 -1.27 -0.14 -5.55
CA GLY A 24 -1.63 0.59 -4.33
C GLY A 24 -2.39 1.89 -4.56
N SER A 25 -3.13 2.31 -3.53
CA SER A 25 -4.03 3.48 -3.57
C SER A 25 -3.60 4.64 -2.66
N ALA A 26 -2.52 4.49 -1.87
CA ALA A 26 -1.99 5.54 -0.99
C ALA A 26 -0.69 6.13 -1.56
N LEU A 27 -0.81 7.09 -2.48
CA LEU A 27 0.32 7.64 -3.23
C LEU A 27 1.40 8.26 -2.33
N ASP A 28 1.00 9.01 -1.31
CA ASP A 28 1.89 9.64 -0.33
C ASP A 28 2.70 8.60 0.47
N ILE A 29 2.06 7.51 0.87
CA ILE A 29 2.74 6.42 1.60
C ILE A 29 3.63 5.61 0.67
N LEU A 30 3.23 5.39 -0.59
CA LEU A 30 4.07 4.75 -1.60
C LEU A 30 5.31 5.59 -1.87
N ASP A 31 5.16 6.90 -2.04
CA ASP A 31 6.28 7.82 -2.25
C ASP A 31 7.24 7.80 -1.06
N SER A 32 6.72 7.86 0.17
CA SER A 32 7.55 7.70 1.38
C SER A 32 8.22 6.32 1.46
N GLY A 33 7.55 5.27 1.00
CA GLY A 33 8.03 3.90 1.03
C GLY A 33 9.11 3.56 -0.02
N GLN A 34 9.22 4.36 -1.08
CA GLN A 34 10.18 4.21 -2.18
C GLN A 34 10.20 2.77 -2.74
N PRO A 35 9.08 2.28 -3.32
CA PRO A 35 9.01 0.94 -3.86
C PRO A 35 9.90 0.79 -5.10
N PRO A 36 10.39 -0.43 -5.39
CA PRO A 36 11.14 -0.67 -6.61
C PRO A 36 10.27 -0.46 -7.85
N ARG A 37 9.02 -0.92 -7.82
CA ARG A 37 8.04 -0.76 -8.91
C ARG A 37 6.66 -0.68 -8.32
N ALA A 38 5.90 0.37 -8.65
CA ALA A 38 4.52 0.50 -8.21
C ALA A 38 3.58 1.04 -9.31
N ARG A 39 2.36 0.53 -9.28
CA ARG A 39 1.21 1.01 -10.03
C ARG A 39 0.25 1.67 -9.06
N PHE A 40 0.04 2.97 -9.22
CA PHE A 40 -0.93 3.71 -8.43
C PHE A 40 -2.32 3.60 -9.07
N VAL A 41 -3.33 3.25 -8.26
CA VAL A 41 -4.73 3.18 -8.67
C VAL A 41 -5.54 4.12 -7.79
N ASN A 42 -6.31 5.04 -8.38
CA ASN A 42 -7.09 6.03 -7.63
C ASN A 42 -8.45 5.47 -7.16
N TYR A 43 -8.40 4.30 -6.54
CA TYR A 43 -9.56 3.62 -5.95
C TYR A 43 -9.46 3.67 -4.42
N PRO A 44 -10.58 3.60 -3.67
CA PRO A 44 -10.51 3.57 -2.22
C PRO A 44 -9.69 2.39 -1.70
N LEU A 45 -9.08 2.56 -0.52
CA LEU A 45 -8.29 1.51 0.13
C LEU A 45 -9.08 0.20 0.24
N GLY A 46 -8.44 -0.91 -0.14
CA GLY A 46 -9.04 -2.24 -0.20
C GLY A 46 -9.67 -2.62 -1.55
N PHE A 47 -9.61 -1.72 -2.54
CA PHE A 47 -10.09 -1.96 -3.90
C PHE A 47 -8.98 -1.82 -4.95
N GLU A 48 -7.73 -2.01 -4.56
CA GLU A 48 -6.56 -1.86 -5.44
C GLU A 48 -6.59 -2.82 -6.64
N SER A 49 -7.28 -3.97 -6.51
CA SER A 49 -7.44 -4.97 -7.57
C SER A 49 -8.63 -4.72 -8.50
N GLY A 50 -9.43 -3.68 -8.24
CA GLY A 50 -10.57 -3.29 -9.08
C GLY A 50 -11.86 -3.01 -8.31
N ARG A 51 -12.87 -2.53 -9.03
CA ARG A 51 -14.19 -2.16 -8.51
C ARG A 51 -14.91 -3.36 -7.89
N PHE A 52 -15.73 -3.11 -6.86
CA PHE A 52 -16.46 -4.16 -6.16
C PHE A 52 -17.38 -4.95 -7.10
N ARG A 53 -17.23 -6.28 -7.12
CA ARG A 53 -18.05 -7.23 -7.93
C ARG A 53 -18.04 -6.99 -9.44
N ASP A 54 -17.15 -6.15 -9.96
CA ASP A 54 -16.95 -5.95 -11.39
C ASP A 54 -15.72 -6.74 -11.86
N LYS A 55 -15.96 -7.96 -12.34
CA LYS A 55 -14.87 -8.85 -12.81
C LYS A 55 -14.16 -8.30 -14.05
N SER A 56 -14.85 -7.51 -14.87
CA SER A 56 -14.28 -6.94 -16.09
C SER A 56 -13.27 -5.85 -15.74
N ASP A 57 -13.66 -4.94 -14.85
CA ASP A 57 -12.77 -3.91 -14.31
C ASP A 57 -11.59 -4.53 -13.56
N GLN A 58 -11.84 -5.48 -12.64
CA GLN A 58 -10.78 -6.15 -11.88
C GLN A 58 -9.73 -6.80 -12.78
N LEU A 59 -10.19 -7.51 -13.81
CA LEU A 59 -9.27 -8.12 -14.77
C LEU A 59 -8.51 -7.06 -15.59
N GLY A 60 -9.17 -5.95 -15.94
CA GLY A 60 -8.55 -4.82 -16.63
C GLY A 60 -7.46 -4.16 -15.80
N VAL A 61 -7.73 -3.86 -14.54
CA VAL A 61 -6.77 -3.27 -13.57
C VAL A 61 -5.54 -4.16 -13.46
N ILE A 62 -5.71 -5.45 -13.18
CA ILE A 62 -4.59 -6.38 -13.00
C ILE A 62 -3.78 -6.54 -14.29
N ARG A 63 -4.42 -6.67 -15.45
CA ARG A 63 -3.73 -6.80 -16.75
C ARG A 63 -2.88 -5.57 -17.06
N THR A 64 -3.41 -4.38 -16.84
CA THR A 64 -2.67 -3.13 -17.08
C THR A 64 -1.58 -2.94 -16.04
N ALA A 65 -1.84 -3.30 -14.79
CA ALA A 65 -0.86 -3.19 -13.71
C ALA A 65 0.37 -4.06 -13.97
N ILE A 66 0.18 -5.34 -14.34
CA ILE A 66 1.28 -6.30 -14.55
C ILE A 66 2.25 -5.86 -15.64
N LYS A 67 1.83 -5.05 -16.62
CA LYS A 67 2.76 -4.42 -17.59
C LYS A 67 3.86 -3.58 -16.93
N GLY A 68 3.70 -3.20 -15.66
CA GLY A 68 4.74 -2.55 -14.87
C GLY A 68 6.02 -3.36 -14.72
N PHE A 69 6.01 -4.69 -14.91
CA PHE A 69 7.23 -5.47 -15.01
C PHE A 69 8.04 -5.16 -16.28
N GLU A 70 7.38 -4.72 -17.36
CA GLU A 70 8.00 -4.38 -18.64
C GLU A 70 8.34 -2.87 -18.71
N ASP A 71 7.43 -2.01 -18.25
CA ASP A 71 7.54 -0.56 -18.44
C ASP A 71 8.39 0.15 -17.36
N ILE A 72 8.48 -0.41 -16.15
CA ILE A 72 9.19 0.21 -15.02
C ILE A 72 10.53 -0.49 -14.83
N GLN A 73 11.59 0.01 -15.48
CA GLN A 73 12.94 -0.57 -15.36
C GLN A 73 13.76 0.05 -14.22
N GLU A 74 13.42 1.28 -13.82
CA GLU A 74 14.03 2.00 -12.71
C GLU A 74 12.99 2.31 -11.64
N PRO A 75 13.38 2.51 -10.36
CA PRO A 75 12.46 2.83 -9.28
C PRO A 75 11.47 3.94 -9.62
N ALA A 76 10.19 3.56 -9.75
CA ALA A 76 9.13 4.51 -10.06
C ALA A 76 7.75 4.05 -9.59
N ILE A 77 6.89 5.05 -9.41
CA ILE A 77 5.44 4.91 -9.21
C ILE A 77 4.78 5.47 -10.47
N GLN A 78 3.96 4.66 -11.14
CA GLN A 78 3.21 5.09 -12.33
C GLN A 78 1.71 4.93 -12.09
N SER A 79 0.93 5.95 -12.42
CA SER A 79 -0.54 5.92 -12.35
C SER A 79 -1.12 4.98 -13.40
N LEU A 80 -2.22 4.30 -13.06
CA LEU A 80 -3.05 3.56 -14.02
C LEU A 80 -4.14 4.41 -14.68
N ASP A 81 -4.30 5.66 -14.25
CA ASP A 81 -5.31 6.61 -14.73
C ASP A 81 -6.75 6.06 -14.68
N LEU A 82 -7.01 5.24 -13.66
CA LEU A 82 -8.32 4.67 -13.37
C LEU A 82 -8.95 5.41 -12.18
N GLU A 83 -10.22 5.79 -12.33
CA GLU A 83 -11.00 6.43 -11.27
C GLU A 83 -12.31 5.68 -11.00
N TRP A 84 -12.72 5.68 -9.73
CA TRP A 84 -13.98 5.11 -9.28
C TRP A 84 -14.65 6.00 -8.22
N LEU A 85 -15.32 7.06 -8.70
CA LEU A 85 -15.99 8.04 -7.85
C LEU A 85 -17.07 7.41 -6.94
N ASP A 86 -17.86 6.49 -7.48
CA ASP A 86 -18.89 5.76 -6.71
C ASP A 86 -18.29 4.96 -5.55
N GLY A 87 -17.06 4.46 -5.70
CA GLY A 87 -16.33 3.78 -4.63
C GLY A 87 -16.01 4.72 -3.48
N TRP A 88 -15.60 5.96 -3.78
CA TRP A 88 -15.34 6.99 -2.76
C TRP A 88 -16.63 7.41 -2.05
N THR A 89 -17.74 7.55 -2.78
CA THR A 89 -19.06 7.78 -2.18
C THR A 89 -19.46 6.64 -1.25
N MET A 90 -19.30 5.39 -1.70
CA MET A 90 -19.60 4.19 -0.91
C MET A 90 -18.80 4.14 0.41
N ILE A 91 -17.50 4.44 0.38
CA ILE A 91 -16.68 4.49 1.59
C ILE A 91 -17.09 5.64 2.50
N THR A 92 -17.37 6.82 1.93
CA THR A 92 -17.83 7.98 2.72
C THR A 92 -19.13 7.68 3.44
N ASP A 93 -20.10 7.05 2.76
CA ASP A 93 -21.37 6.63 3.36
C ASP A 93 -21.17 5.56 4.44
N ARG A 94 -20.27 4.59 4.18
CA ARG A 94 -19.92 3.54 5.13
C ARG A 94 -19.30 4.11 6.42
N GLU A 95 -18.45 5.12 6.31
CA GLU A 95 -17.71 5.70 7.44
C GLU A 95 -18.47 6.85 8.13
N ARG A 96 -19.61 7.29 7.56
CA ARG A 96 -20.46 8.31 8.15
C ARG A 96 -20.91 7.92 9.56
N GLY A 97 -20.61 8.78 10.53
CA GLY A 97 -21.02 8.60 11.93
C GLY A 97 -20.21 7.57 12.71
N LYS A 98 -19.17 6.97 12.13
CA LYS A 98 -18.23 6.13 12.87
C LYS A 98 -17.16 6.97 13.55
N LEU A 99 -16.92 6.69 14.83
CA LEU A 99 -15.81 7.26 15.58
C LEU A 99 -14.56 6.43 15.32
N ASP A 100 -13.42 7.11 15.17
CA ASP A 100 -12.13 6.44 15.10
C ASP A 100 -11.78 5.89 16.48
N HIS A 101 -11.90 4.58 16.66
CA HIS A 101 -11.55 3.90 17.90
C HIS A 101 -10.06 3.55 18.00
N ARG A 102 -9.24 3.94 17.01
CA ARG A 102 -7.79 3.71 17.07
C ARG A 102 -7.20 4.58 18.17
N SER A 103 -6.30 3.99 18.96
CA SER A 103 -5.50 4.73 19.91
C SER A 103 -4.68 5.82 19.19
N PRO A 104 -4.45 6.99 19.81
CA PRO A 104 -3.54 7.99 19.28
C PRO A 104 -2.17 7.37 19.02
N ARG A 105 -1.53 7.76 17.91
CA ARG A 105 -0.13 7.41 17.69
C ARG A 105 0.72 8.22 18.66
N THR A 106 1.51 7.54 19.49
CA THR A 106 2.48 8.14 20.38
C THR A 106 3.89 8.02 19.78
N LEU A 107 4.79 8.94 20.15
CA LEU A 107 6.21 8.86 19.80
C LEU A 107 6.97 7.91 20.74
N GLU A 108 6.33 7.48 21.83
CA GLU A 108 6.88 6.55 22.80
C GLU A 108 6.92 5.13 22.21
N PRO A 109 8.11 4.51 22.09
CA PRO A 109 8.23 3.14 21.64
C PRO A 109 7.37 2.19 22.48
N GLN A 110 6.56 1.38 21.80
CA GLN A 110 5.71 0.39 22.45
C GLN A 110 6.39 -0.98 22.35
N TYR A 111 6.66 -1.59 23.51
CA TYR A 111 7.32 -2.90 23.62
C TYR A 111 6.30 -3.97 24.02
N GLN A 112 6.44 -5.16 23.44
CA GLN A 112 5.57 -6.29 23.80
C GLN A 112 5.88 -6.81 25.22
N THR A 113 7.15 -6.78 25.62
CA THR A 113 7.63 -7.16 26.95
C THR A 113 8.74 -6.22 27.44
N ASP A 114 9.03 -6.24 28.75
CA ASP A 114 10.19 -5.53 29.31
C ASP A 114 11.52 -6.03 28.75
N ALA A 115 11.61 -7.31 28.40
CA ALA A 115 12.80 -7.88 27.77
C ALA A 115 13.05 -7.25 26.39
N ASP A 116 11.99 -6.99 25.61
CA ASP A 116 12.09 -6.31 24.31
C ASP A 116 12.57 -4.87 24.46
N ARG A 117 12.08 -4.17 25.49
CA ARG A 117 12.53 -2.81 25.83
C ARG A 117 14.03 -2.80 26.14
N ILE A 118 14.46 -3.67 27.05
CA ILE A 118 15.87 -3.78 27.46
C ILE A 118 16.76 -4.15 26.25
N ALA A 119 16.32 -5.07 25.39
CA ALA A 119 17.08 -5.47 24.21
C ALA A 119 17.21 -4.37 23.14
N ALA A 120 16.20 -3.50 23.02
CA ALA A 120 16.23 -2.36 22.12
C ALA A 120 17.07 -1.21 22.66
N GLU A 121 16.95 -0.88 23.95
CA GLU A 121 17.64 0.23 24.61
C GLU A 121 19.09 -0.10 24.97
N GLY A 122 19.40 -1.37 25.28
CA GLY A 122 20.73 -1.84 25.67
C GLY A 122 21.74 -1.97 24.52
N LYS A 123 21.38 -1.54 23.30
CA LYS A 123 22.25 -1.54 22.11
C LYS A 123 22.80 -0.14 21.76
N SER A 124 23.06 0.72 22.75
CA SER A 124 23.73 2.02 22.53
C SER A 124 25.24 1.88 22.47
#